data_AF-A0A2T5LGR6-F1
#
_entry.id   AF-A0A2T5LGR6-F1
#
_cell.length_a   1.000
_cell.length_b   1.000
_cell.length_c   1.000
_cell.angle_alpha   90.00
_cell.angle_beta   90.00
_cell.angle_gamma   90.00
#
_symmetry.space_group_name_H-M   'P 1'
#
loop_
_entity.id
_entity.type
_entity.pdbx_description
1 polymer ?
#
loop_
_entity_poly.entity_id
_entity_poly.type
_entity_poly.pdbx_seq_one_letter_code
_entity_poly.pdbx_strand_id
1 'polypeptide(L)'
;MKGDFARVTFDPGNHRTRVLQQQGRVLLEADWNEQVGIQLHLMHTLIRDLVGPCWAVGSGFQVTAGPGSLSAWPVKAGHFYVDGILCENDVDCTLAGQPYAPAPLDSAGSWNQPPPGFALWLDVWERHLSAIEAPSVLDVALDGVDTASRAQTIWQIRLLGLDASGLDNIAAALKLRLQAAGNDARASAAINAQLGQVDALRRALVAGVASGSNLCHSIGGILAARATYAWPLMQARLGPLPSESDPCVIAADARYRGCENQLYRVEIHQGGLAGSTGAASGASGASFKFSRENGAVIFSVLQTATTSQADGSALIAVTVASLGRDQRLGLAVNDWVELVDDDYTLGQLAGPLLQVTAIDIPHGLVTLAARNGVAAYAISNSPQKHPLMRRWDQNKEVDAQGCVPLTEGTPFDLEDGIQVTFSAGGVYATGDYWLIPARVAGNGSLDWPQSSGQPGALRSRGMHHYATLGISQGAGTYAECCCRFDSLCALLQRSTNRLASNEAAPLASPAAGAAVAGTPTKARAKASAKVKATAKAKVNAKPNRKKGG
;
A
#
# COMPACT_ATOMS: atom_id res chain seq x y z
N MET A 1 5.29 -7.02 -0.52
CA MET A 1 4.81 -8.36 -0.90
C MET A 1 5.62 -9.41 -0.16
N LYS A 2 4.96 -10.37 0.53
CA LYS A 2 5.61 -11.35 1.41
C LYS A 2 5.45 -12.76 0.84
N GLY A 3 6.43 -13.21 0.05
CA GLY A 3 6.42 -14.50 -0.62
C GLY A 3 7.81 -14.86 -1.12
N ASP A 4 8.10 -16.16 -1.22
CA ASP A 4 9.40 -16.62 -1.68
C ASP A 4 9.46 -16.56 -3.21
N PHE A 5 9.75 -15.36 -3.71
CA PHE A 5 9.77 -15.08 -5.13
C PHE A 5 11.13 -15.38 -5.73
N ALA A 6 11.14 -15.83 -6.98
CA ALA A 6 12.33 -15.70 -7.81
C ALA A 6 12.81 -14.24 -7.86
N ARG A 7 14.05 -14.06 -8.30
CA ARG A 7 14.70 -12.75 -8.43
C ARG A 7 13.78 -11.74 -9.14
N VAL A 8 13.53 -10.59 -8.52
CA VAL A 8 12.77 -9.49 -9.12
C VAL A 8 13.73 -8.51 -9.77
N THR A 9 13.87 -8.61 -11.10
CA THR A 9 14.89 -7.93 -11.91
C THR A 9 14.43 -6.62 -12.54
N PHE A 10 13.14 -6.30 -12.48
CA PHE A 10 12.61 -5.06 -13.04
C PHE A 10 13.22 -3.84 -12.35
N ASP A 11 13.79 -2.95 -13.16
CA ASP A 11 14.31 -1.65 -12.77
C ASP A 11 13.94 -0.62 -13.85
N PRO A 12 13.12 0.39 -13.52
CA PRO A 12 12.69 1.40 -14.50
C PRO A 12 13.85 2.24 -15.06
N GLY A 13 15.00 2.33 -14.37
CA GLY A 13 16.18 3.06 -14.83
C GLY A 13 16.88 2.43 -16.04
N ASN A 14 16.62 1.15 -16.33
CA ASN A 14 17.18 0.46 -17.49
C ASN A 14 16.37 0.67 -18.78
N HIS A 15 15.20 1.30 -18.70
CA HIS A 15 14.34 1.62 -19.85
C HIS A 15 14.00 0.40 -20.74
N ARG A 16 13.86 -0.79 -20.13
CA ARG A 16 13.44 -2.01 -20.83
C ARG A 16 11.96 -1.95 -21.16
N THR A 17 11.60 -2.43 -22.35
CA THR A 17 10.21 -2.37 -22.86
C THR A 17 9.51 -3.74 -22.89
N ARG A 18 10.27 -4.84 -22.85
CA ARG A 18 9.76 -6.22 -22.79
C ARG A 18 10.87 -7.22 -22.48
N VAL A 19 10.46 -8.43 -22.10
CA VAL A 19 11.28 -9.64 -22.03
C VAL A 19 11.09 -10.47 -23.30
N LEU A 20 12.17 -11.04 -23.82
CA LEU A 20 12.15 -11.87 -25.04
C LEU A 20 12.63 -13.29 -24.72
N GLN A 21 11.72 -14.24 -24.82
CA GLN A 21 12.05 -15.66 -24.66
C GLN A 21 12.88 -16.17 -25.84
N GLN A 22 13.97 -16.87 -25.54
CA GLN A 22 14.89 -17.38 -26.56
C GLN A 22 14.65 -18.87 -26.80
N GLN A 23 14.70 -19.27 -28.07
CA GLN A 23 14.52 -20.67 -28.45
C GLN A 23 15.56 -21.57 -27.77
N GLY A 24 15.09 -22.65 -27.15
CA GLY A 24 15.94 -23.66 -26.51
C GLY A 24 16.52 -23.25 -25.15
N ARG A 25 16.08 -22.13 -24.55
CA ARG A 25 16.50 -21.70 -23.21
C ARG A 25 15.45 -21.99 -22.15
N VAL A 26 15.90 -22.11 -20.90
CA VAL A 26 15.05 -22.36 -19.72
C VAL A 26 14.21 -21.13 -19.41
N LEU A 27 12.92 -21.33 -19.11
CA LEU A 27 12.04 -20.28 -18.62
C LEU A 27 12.24 -20.08 -17.12
N LEU A 28 12.40 -18.84 -16.69
CA LEU A 28 12.51 -18.47 -15.28
C LEU A 28 11.30 -17.66 -14.85
N GLU A 29 10.83 -17.85 -13.62
CA GLU A 29 9.75 -17.05 -13.04
C GLU A 29 10.16 -15.57 -12.91
N ALA A 30 11.46 -15.30 -12.78
CA ALA A 30 12.04 -13.96 -12.80
C ALA A 30 11.70 -13.21 -14.10
N ASP A 31 11.76 -13.88 -15.25
CA ASP A 31 11.47 -13.28 -16.56
C ASP A 31 9.98 -12.89 -16.67
N TRP A 32 9.11 -13.73 -16.13
CA TRP A 32 7.66 -13.46 -16.05
C TRP A 32 7.38 -12.25 -15.16
N ASN A 33 7.97 -12.24 -13.96
CA ASN A 33 7.80 -11.15 -13.00
C ASN A 33 8.35 -9.82 -13.56
N GLU A 34 9.48 -9.84 -14.27
CA GLU A 34 10.04 -8.66 -14.93
C GLU A 34 9.11 -8.13 -16.03
N GLN A 35 8.57 -9.02 -16.88
CA GLN A 35 7.65 -8.61 -17.94
C GLN A 35 6.40 -7.91 -17.38
N VAL A 36 5.82 -8.42 -16.30
CA VAL A 36 4.66 -7.80 -15.64
C VAL A 36 5.05 -6.44 -15.05
N GLY A 37 6.20 -6.35 -14.37
CA GLY A 37 6.70 -5.08 -13.81
C GLY A 37 6.90 -4.00 -14.87
N ILE A 38 7.47 -4.36 -16.03
CA ILE A 38 7.64 -3.45 -17.17
C ILE A 38 6.28 -2.94 -17.66
N GLN A 39 5.31 -3.84 -17.86
CA GLN A 39 4.00 -3.47 -18.39
C GLN A 39 3.22 -2.55 -17.44
N LEU A 40 3.24 -2.85 -16.13
CA LEU A 40 2.62 -1.99 -15.12
C LEU A 40 3.28 -0.61 -15.08
N HIS A 41 4.61 -0.54 -15.11
CA HIS A 41 5.31 0.74 -15.12
C HIS A 41 4.95 1.60 -16.33
N LEU A 42 4.93 1.01 -17.54
CA LEU A 42 4.55 1.73 -18.76
C LEU A 42 3.09 2.21 -18.70
N MET A 43 2.18 1.37 -18.21
CA MET A 43 0.76 1.70 -18.08
C MET A 43 0.52 2.81 -17.06
N HIS A 44 1.08 2.70 -15.85
CA HIS A 44 0.92 3.72 -14.81
C HIS A 44 1.53 5.05 -15.25
N THR A 45 2.70 5.02 -15.89
CA THR A 45 3.35 6.23 -16.43
C THR A 45 2.48 6.90 -17.49
N LEU A 46 1.93 6.12 -18.45
CA LEU A 46 1.03 6.66 -19.47
C LEU A 46 -0.21 7.32 -18.86
N ILE A 47 -0.87 6.66 -17.90
CA ILE A 47 -2.07 7.19 -17.25
C ILE A 47 -1.76 8.49 -16.51
N ARG A 48 -0.66 8.50 -15.77
CA ARG A 48 -0.18 9.67 -15.03
C ARG A 48 0.17 10.84 -15.95
N ASP A 49 0.87 10.59 -17.05
CA ASP A 49 1.32 11.64 -17.96
C ASP A 49 0.15 12.25 -18.76
N LEU A 50 -0.90 11.46 -19.02
CA LEU A 50 -2.06 11.92 -19.80
C LEU A 50 -2.96 12.89 -19.02
N VAL A 51 -3.23 12.62 -17.74
CA VAL A 51 -4.24 13.36 -16.95
C VAL A 51 -3.62 14.07 -15.74
N GLY A 52 -2.56 13.51 -15.17
CA GLY A 52 -1.89 14.00 -13.98
C GLY A 52 -1.72 12.93 -12.89
N PRO A 53 -1.07 13.30 -11.77
CA PRO A 53 -0.74 12.37 -10.69
C PRO A 53 -1.94 11.87 -9.90
N CYS A 54 -3.08 12.58 -9.92
CA CYS A 54 -4.32 12.09 -9.31
C CYS A 54 -5.56 12.63 -10.01
N TRP A 55 -6.55 11.77 -10.24
CA TRP A 55 -7.80 12.16 -10.91
C TRP A 55 -8.91 11.12 -10.74
N ALA A 56 -10.17 11.57 -10.84
CA ALA A 56 -11.36 10.72 -10.75
C ALA A 56 -12.10 10.63 -12.10
N VAL A 57 -12.71 9.48 -12.39
CA VAL A 57 -13.59 9.31 -13.56
C VAL A 57 -14.99 9.78 -13.19
N GLY A 58 -15.53 10.78 -13.91
CA GLY A 58 -16.89 11.28 -13.67
C GLY A 58 -17.11 11.69 -12.21
N SER A 59 -18.11 11.09 -11.55
CA SER A 59 -18.42 11.30 -10.12
C SER A 59 -17.75 10.28 -9.18
N GLY A 60 -16.83 9.44 -9.67
CA GLY A 60 -16.12 8.45 -8.84
C GLY A 60 -15.47 9.10 -7.62
N PHE A 61 -15.57 8.42 -6.46
CA PHE A 61 -14.99 8.86 -5.19
C PHE A 61 -15.42 10.26 -4.73
N GLN A 62 -16.51 10.81 -5.27
CA GLN A 62 -17.02 12.10 -4.83
C GLN A 62 -17.48 12.01 -3.39
N VAL A 63 -16.84 12.80 -2.53
CA VAL A 63 -17.26 13.01 -1.15
C VAL A 63 -18.14 14.25 -1.11
N THR A 64 -19.32 14.14 -0.52
CA THR A 64 -20.19 15.29 -0.28
C THR A 64 -20.45 15.42 1.22
N ALA A 65 -20.52 16.65 1.72
CA ALA A 65 -20.88 16.88 3.11
C ALA A 65 -22.30 16.34 3.35
N GLY A 66 -22.42 15.34 4.22
CA GLY A 66 -23.69 14.74 4.62
C GLY A 66 -24.21 15.29 5.96
N PRO A 67 -25.50 15.07 6.27
CA PRO A 67 -26.02 15.37 7.61
C PRO A 67 -25.34 14.46 8.66
N GLY A 68 -25.11 14.98 9.87
CA GLY A 68 -24.55 14.19 10.98
C GLY A 68 -23.02 14.26 11.08
N SER A 69 -22.40 13.22 11.68
CA SER A 69 -20.94 13.18 11.87
C SER A 69 -20.21 12.88 10.55
N LEU A 70 -18.91 13.19 10.49
CA LEU A 70 -18.06 12.95 9.32
C LEU A 70 -18.10 11.48 8.88
N SER A 71 -18.28 10.54 9.81
CA SER A 71 -18.44 9.10 9.50
C SER A 71 -19.53 8.77 8.48
N ALA A 72 -20.59 9.58 8.43
CA ALA A 72 -21.77 9.39 7.58
C ALA A 72 -21.67 10.12 6.24
N TRP A 73 -20.59 10.85 5.98
CA TRP A 73 -20.42 11.55 4.70
C TRP A 73 -20.37 10.53 3.56
N PRO A 74 -21.24 10.67 2.54
CA PRO A 74 -21.30 9.73 1.42
C PRO A 74 -20.09 9.87 0.49
N VAL A 75 -19.65 8.72 -0.01
CA VAL A 75 -18.60 8.52 -1.00
C VAL A 75 -19.20 7.79 -2.20
N LYS A 76 -19.10 8.39 -3.38
CA LYS A 76 -19.66 7.81 -4.61
C LYS A 76 -18.85 6.63 -5.16
N ALA A 77 -19.56 5.64 -5.69
CA ALA A 77 -19.00 4.58 -6.52
C ALA A 77 -18.30 5.16 -7.76
N GLY A 78 -17.30 4.44 -8.27
CA GLY A 78 -16.58 4.75 -9.50
C GLY A 78 -15.08 4.53 -9.36
N HIS A 79 -14.32 5.11 -10.29
CA HIS A 79 -12.88 4.92 -10.37
C HIS A 79 -12.11 6.19 -9.99
N PHE A 80 -10.97 5.99 -9.34
CA PHE A 80 -9.99 7.01 -9.05
C PHE A 80 -8.60 6.50 -9.41
N TYR A 81 -7.71 7.37 -9.86
CA TYR A 81 -6.33 7.02 -10.16
C TYR A 81 -5.36 7.84 -9.30
N VAL A 82 -4.38 7.16 -8.70
CA VAL A 82 -3.25 7.79 -7.97
C VAL A 82 -1.95 7.28 -8.59
N ASP A 83 -1.12 8.18 -9.11
CA ASP A 83 0.11 7.86 -9.85
C ASP A 83 -0.10 6.82 -10.97
N GLY A 84 -1.30 6.75 -11.54
CA GLY A 84 -1.69 5.79 -12.57
C GLY A 84 -2.23 4.44 -12.04
N ILE A 85 -2.25 4.23 -10.73
CA ILE A 85 -2.82 3.05 -10.07
C ILE A 85 -4.34 3.21 -9.99
N LEU A 86 -5.10 2.23 -10.48
CA LEU A 86 -6.56 2.22 -10.45
C LEU A 86 -7.09 1.85 -9.06
N CYS A 87 -7.96 2.69 -8.52
CA CYS A 87 -8.77 2.44 -7.33
C CYS A 87 -10.24 2.28 -7.74
N GLU A 88 -10.88 1.21 -7.29
CA GLU A 88 -12.25 0.86 -7.64
C GLU A 88 -13.14 0.90 -6.39
N ASN A 89 -14.18 1.74 -6.42
CA ASN A 89 -15.25 1.72 -5.45
C ASN A 89 -16.53 1.23 -6.14
N ASP A 90 -16.92 -0.02 -5.91
CA ASP A 90 -18.01 -0.65 -6.65
C ASP A 90 -19.39 -0.10 -6.29
N VAL A 91 -19.57 0.39 -5.06
CA VAL A 91 -20.87 0.80 -4.52
C VAL A 91 -20.73 2.10 -3.72
N ASP A 92 -21.77 2.95 -3.79
CA ASP A 92 -21.86 4.12 -2.92
C ASP A 92 -21.74 3.69 -1.45
N CYS A 93 -20.86 4.33 -0.70
CA CYS A 93 -20.61 4.02 0.70
C CYS A 93 -20.50 5.31 1.53
N THR A 94 -20.18 5.20 2.81
CA THR A 94 -19.84 6.35 3.67
C THR A 94 -18.35 6.30 4.02
N LEU A 95 -17.79 7.38 4.56
CA LEU A 95 -16.40 7.40 5.02
C LEU A 95 -16.08 6.27 6.02
N ALA A 96 -17.01 5.95 6.93
CA ALA A 96 -16.83 4.81 7.84
C ALA A 96 -17.20 3.45 7.21
N GLY A 97 -17.98 3.44 6.13
CA GLY A 97 -18.46 2.24 5.45
C GLY A 97 -17.68 1.86 4.19
N GLN A 98 -16.57 2.54 3.90
CA GLN A 98 -15.68 2.20 2.79
C GLN A 98 -15.12 0.77 2.96
N PRO A 99 -14.88 0.03 1.87
CA PRO A 99 -14.18 -1.25 1.96
C PRO A 99 -12.80 -1.05 2.58
N TYR A 100 -12.34 -2.05 3.33
CA TYR A 100 -11.01 -2.02 3.96
C TYR A 100 -10.78 -0.79 4.85
N ALA A 101 -11.82 -0.26 5.50
CA ALA A 101 -11.76 0.98 6.28
C ALA A 101 -10.55 1.05 7.22
N PRO A 102 -9.85 2.20 7.31
CA PRO A 102 -8.66 2.32 8.13
C PRO A 102 -8.98 2.22 9.63
N ALA A 103 -8.25 1.37 10.33
CA ALA A 103 -8.33 1.20 11.78
C ALA A 103 -6.92 0.98 12.38
N PRO A 104 -6.29 1.98 13.01
CA PRO A 104 -6.82 3.32 13.29
C PRO A 104 -6.92 4.21 12.04
N LEU A 105 -7.78 5.22 12.12
CA LEU A 105 -8.04 6.15 11.03
C LEU A 105 -6.80 7.00 10.69
N ASP A 106 -6.17 7.61 11.70
CA ASP A 106 -4.87 8.30 11.69
C ASP A 106 -4.63 8.90 13.10
N SER A 107 -3.46 9.48 13.35
CA SER A 107 -3.13 10.19 14.61
C SER A 107 -3.86 11.53 14.79
N ALA A 108 -4.48 12.07 13.74
CA ALA A 108 -5.13 13.38 13.76
C ALA A 108 -6.52 13.39 14.43
N GLY A 109 -7.19 12.25 14.57
CA GLY A 109 -8.52 12.19 15.20
C GLY A 109 -9.33 10.96 14.78
N SER A 110 -10.65 11.03 14.98
CA SER A 110 -11.57 9.97 14.54
C SER A 110 -12.67 10.55 13.64
N TRP A 111 -13.36 9.68 12.90
CA TRP A 111 -14.55 10.10 12.13
C TRP A 111 -15.64 10.76 12.99
N ASN A 112 -15.67 10.47 14.30
CA ASN A 112 -16.66 11.04 15.22
C ASN A 112 -16.17 12.29 15.94
N GLN A 113 -14.85 12.49 15.96
CA GLN A 113 -14.19 13.65 16.56
C GLN A 113 -13.06 14.10 15.62
N PRO A 114 -13.40 14.66 14.45
CA PRO A 114 -12.39 15.15 13.53
C PRO A 114 -11.76 16.45 14.07
N PRO A 115 -10.55 16.80 13.63
CA PRO A 115 -9.98 18.12 13.86
C PRO A 115 -10.90 19.26 13.39
N PRO A 116 -10.79 20.47 13.96
CA PRO A 116 -11.55 21.63 13.51
C PRO A 116 -11.39 21.97 12.03
N GLY A 117 -10.20 21.70 11.47
CA GLY A 117 -9.91 21.76 10.05
C GLY A 117 -9.09 20.54 9.63
N PHE A 118 -9.48 19.91 8.53
CA PHE A 118 -8.91 18.66 8.07
C PHE A 118 -8.85 18.56 6.55
N ALA A 119 -8.01 17.66 6.05
CA ALA A 119 -8.02 17.17 4.68
C ALA A 119 -8.41 15.69 4.66
N LEU A 120 -9.21 15.31 3.67
CA LEU A 120 -9.38 13.92 3.29
C LEU A 120 -8.38 13.60 2.19
N TRP A 121 -7.74 12.45 2.30
CA TRP A 121 -6.76 11.98 1.34
C TRP A 121 -6.92 10.48 1.10
N LEU A 122 -6.49 10.03 -0.06
CA LEU A 122 -6.55 8.63 -0.46
C LEU A 122 -5.16 8.01 -0.29
N ASP A 123 -5.10 6.95 0.50
CA ASP A 123 -3.94 6.08 0.71
C ASP A 123 -4.05 4.85 -0.19
N VAL A 124 -3.09 4.62 -1.09
CA VAL A 124 -3.18 3.57 -2.11
C VAL A 124 -1.92 2.72 -2.15
N TRP A 125 -2.05 1.40 -2.10
CA TRP A 125 -0.93 0.49 -2.20
C TRP A 125 -1.33 -0.89 -2.73
N GLU A 126 -0.34 -1.72 -3.02
CA GLU A 126 -0.55 -3.13 -3.35
C GLU A 126 -0.32 -4.02 -2.12
N ARG A 127 -1.40 -4.64 -1.64
CA ARG A 127 -1.32 -5.72 -0.65
C ARG A 127 -1.01 -7.04 -1.35
N HIS A 128 -0.20 -7.87 -0.72
CA HIS A 128 0.03 -9.25 -1.14
C HIS A 128 -1.02 -10.17 -0.50
N LEU A 129 -1.52 -11.12 -1.29
CA LEU A 129 -2.49 -12.13 -0.86
C LEU A 129 -1.88 -13.51 -1.03
N SER A 130 -1.66 -14.18 0.10
CA SER A 130 -1.33 -15.60 0.15
C SER A 130 -2.57 -16.49 -0.05
N ALA A 131 -2.36 -17.79 -0.19
CA ALA A 131 -3.44 -18.77 -0.21
C ALA A 131 -4.29 -18.79 1.08
N ILE A 132 -3.76 -18.35 2.21
CA ILE A 132 -4.53 -18.24 3.47
C ILE A 132 -5.49 -17.05 3.41
N GLU A 133 -5.03 -15.93 2.85
CA GLU A 133 -5.81 -14.68 2.77
C GLU A 133 -6.79 -14.69 1.59
N ALA A 134 -6.50 -15.48 0.55
CA ALA A 134 -7.39 -15.66 -0.59
C ALA A 134 -7.50 -17.14 -0.97
N PRO A 135 -8.24 -17.98 -0.20
CA PRO A 135 -8.31 -19.43 -0.44
C PRO A 135 -8.77 -19.84 -1.84
N SER A 136 -9.48 -18.96 -2.55
CA SER A 136 -9.91 -19.15 -3.94
C SER A 136 -8.77 -19.19 -4.96
N VAL A 137 -7.54 -18.81 -4.58
CA VAL A 137 -6.37 -18.86 -5.48
C VAL A 137 -5.72 -20.25 -5.54
N LEU A 138 -6.08 -21.14 -4.60
CA LEU A 138 -5.62 -22.52 -4.60
C LEU A 138 -6.22 -23.30 -5.78
N ASP A 139 -5.40 -24.15 -6.40
CA ASP A 139 -5.87 -24.94 -7.54
C ASP A 139 -6.69 -26.14 -7.05
N VAL A 140 -8.01 -26.05 -7.22
CA VAL A 140 -8.97 -27.09 -6.83
C VAL A 140 -8.75 -28.40 -7.59
N ALA A 141 -8.25 -28.35 -8.83
CA ALA A 141 -7.98 -29.55 -9.63
C ALA A 141 -6.70 -30.27 -9.17
N LEU A 142 -5.82 -29.58 -8.45
CA LEU A 142 -4.58 -30.11 -7.89
C LEU A 142 -4.65 -30.28 -6.37
N ASP A 143 -5.82 -30.59 -5.81
CA ASP A 143 -6.01 -30.82 -4.37
C ASP A 143 -5.62 -29.61 -3.49
N GLY A 144 -5.87 -28.40 -3.99
CA GLY A 144 -5.61 -27.15 -3.27
C GLY A 144 -4.12 -26.79 -3.19
N VAL A 145 -3.33 -27.15 -4.21
CA VAL A 145 -1.91 -26.76 -4.28
C VAL A 145 -1.77 -25.24 -4.42
N ASP A 146 -0.87 -24.69 -3.60
CA ASP A 146 -0.42 -23.30 -3.70
C ASP A 146 0.61 -23.17 -4.83
N THR A 147 0.29 -22.37 -5.84
CA THR A 147 1.10 -22.21 -7.06
C THR A 147 1.62 -20.79 -7.24
N ALA A 148 0.76 -19.80 -6.99
CA ALA A 148 1.09 -18.39 -7.12
C ALA A 148 0.16 -17.53 -6.26
N SER A 149 0.72 -16.48 -5.70
CA SER A 149 -0.02 -15.49 -4.91
C SER A 149 -0.59 -14.35 -5.77
N ARG A 150 -1.32 -13.42 -5.15
CA ARG A 150 -1.89 -12.24 -5.84
C ARG A 150 -1.42 -10.94 -5.21
N ALA A 151 -1.41 -9.88 -6.02
CA ALA A 151 -1.36 -8.50 -5.55
C ALA A 151 -2.77 -7.92 -5.69
N GLN A 152 -3.21 -7.16 -4.70
CA GLN A 152 -4.50 -6.47 -4.68
C GLN A 152 -4.27 -5.00 -4.37
N THR A 153 -4.80 -4.12 -5.21
CA THR A 153 -4.81 -2.69 -4.91
C THR A 153 -5.78 -2.43 -3.77
N ILE A 154 -5.26 -1.84 -2.68
CA ILE A 154 -6.04 -1.35 -1.57
C ILE A 154 -6.05 0.17 -1.64
N TRP A 155 -7.20 0.75 -1.31
CA TRP A 155 -7.34 2.18 -1.11
C TRP A 155 -8.06 2.44 0.21
N GLN A 156 -7.69 3.52 0.90
CA GLN A 156 -8.34 3.99 2.10
C GLN A 156 -8.42 5.51 2.08
N ILE A 157 -9.62 6.05 2.33
CA ILE A 157 -9.80 7.46 2.63
C ILE A 157 -9.45 7.69 4.09
N ARG A 158 -8.46 8.55 4.30
CA ARG A 158 -7.86 8.88 5.59
C ARG A 158 -8.00 10.36 5.93
N LEU A 159 -7.63 10.72 7.16
CA LEU A 159 -7.88 12.04 7.75
C LEU A 159 -6.59 12.70 8.22
N LEU A 160 -6.27 13.86 7.64
CA LEU A 160 -5.11 14.66 8.03
C LEU A 160 -5.56 15.98 8.67
N GLY A 161 -5.05 16.30 9.86
CA GLY A 161 -5.26 17.61 10.49
C GLY A 161 -4.52 18.73 9.76
N LEU A 162 -5.05 19.95 9.79
CA LEU A 162 -4.39 21.13 9.19
C LEU A 162 -3.39 21.79 10.16
N ASP A 163 -2.61 20.97 10.86
CA ASP A 163 -1.47 21.38 11.69
C ASP A 163 -0.19 20.78 11.08
N ALA A 164 0.87 21.56 10.95
CA ALA A 164 2.05 21.15 10.19
C ALA A 164 2.90 20.04 10.88
N SER A 165 2.33 19.31 11.84
CA SER A 165 3.03 18.30 12.67
C SER A 165 3.64 17.19 11.83
N GLY A 166 3.01 16.81 10.71
CA GLY A 166 3.53 15.81 9.78
C GLY A 166 4.92 16.15 9.18
N LEU A 167 5.34 17.41 9.25
CA LEU A 167 6.66 17.86 8.77
C LEU A 167 7.75 17.81 9.84
N ASP A 168 7.42 17.60 11.11
CA ASP A 168 8.39 17.66 12.21
C ASP A 168 9.41 16.51 12.12
N ASN A 169 8.95 15.29 11.88
CA ASN A 169 9.82 14.13 11.67
C ASN A 169 10.68 14.29 10.41
N ILE A 170 10.15 14.90 9.35
CA ILE A 170 10.92 15.19 8.12
C ILE A 170 12.07 16.14 8.42
N ALA A 171 11.80 17.24 9.12
CA ALA A 171 12.82 18.20 9.50
C ALA A 171 13.87 17.59 10.45
N ALA A 172 13.45 16.74 11.39
CA ALA A 172 14.35 16.02 12.28
C ALA A 172 15.28 15.06 11.51
N ALA A 173 14.73 14.28 10.58
CA ALA A 173 15.49 13.38 9.72
C ALA A 173 16.51 14.13 8.85
N LEU A 174 16.12 15.27 8.25
CA LEU A 174 17.05 16.10 7.49
C LEU A 174 18.18 16.67 8.34
N LYS A 175 17.90 17.04 9.60
CA LYS A 175 18.94 17.50 10.54
C LYS A 175 19.92 16.39 10.92
N LEU A 176 19.44 15.16 11.13
CA LEU A 176 20.31 13.99 11.34
C LEU A 176 21.20 13.73 10.12
N ARG A 177 20.63 13.83 8.90
CA ARG A 177 21.41 13.72 7.67
C ARG A 177 22.45 14.83 7.51
N LEU A 178 22.11 16.06 7.91
CA LEU A 178 23.04 17.19 7.91
C LEU A 178 24.22 16.95 8.86
N GLN A 179 23.95 16.39 10.06
CA GLN A 179 25.01 16.00 11.00
C GLN A 179 25.92 14.91 10.42
N ALA A 180 25.33 13.90 9.78
CA ALA A 180 26.08 12.81 9.15
C ALA A 180 26.91 13.26 7.92
N ALA A 181 26.50 14.35 7.24
CA ALA A 181 27.26 14.92 6.12
C ALA A 181 28.61 15.51 6.57
N GLY A 182 28.77 15.87 7.86
CA GLY A 182 30.01 16.40 8.41
C GLY A 182 30.51 17.62 7.63
N ASN A 183 31.72 17.52 7.07
CA ASN A 183 32.38 18.61 6.33
C ASN A 183 32.08 18.61 4.82
N ASP A 184 31.21 17.75 4.31
CA ASP A 184 30.82 17.78 2.89
C ASP A 184 29.93 19.01 2.63
N ALA A 185 30.55 20.07 2.10
CA ALA A 185 29.88 21.34 1.80
C ALA A 185 28.78 21.19 0.74
N ARG A 186 28.95 20.28 -0.23
CA ARG A 186 27.96 20.08 -1.30
C ARG A 186 26.74 19.36 -0.75
N ALA A 187 26.93 18.29 0.02
CA ALA A 187 25.85 17.59 0.69
C ALA A 187 25.12 18.52 1.67
N SER A 188 25.86 19.27 2.48
CA SER A 188 25.30 20.22 3.45
C SER A 188 24.46 21.32 2.79
N ALA A 189 24.94 21.90 1.68
CA ALA A 189 24.18 22.89 0.92
C ALA A 189 22.87 22.31 0.36
N ALA A 190 22.90 21.09 -0.19
CA ALA A 190 21.71 20.41 -0.69
C ALA A 190 20.69 20.12 0.42
N ILE A 191 21.14 19.63 1.58
CA ILE A 191 20.27 19.32 2.72
C ILE A 191 19.66 20.61 3.31
N ASN A 192 20.43 21.70 3.41
CA ASN A 192 19.91 23.00 3.84
C ASN A 192 18.85 23.56 2.88
N ALA A 193 19.02 23.35 1.56
CA ALA A 193 17.98 23.71 0.59
C ALA A 193 16.69 22.90 0.80
N GLN A 194 16.80 21.60 1.10
CA GLN A 194 15.65 20.75 1.44
C GLN A 194 14.94 21.21 2.71
N LEU A 195 15.69 21.56 3.78
CA LEU A 195 15.11 22.14 5.00
C LEU A 195 14.34 23.43 4.69
N GLY A 196 14.90 24.32 3.86
CA GLY A 196 14.22 25.54 3.42
C GLY A 196 12.90 25.27 2.66
N GLN A 197 12.83 24.18 1.88
CA GLN A 197 11.62 23.77 1.18
C GLN A 197 10.56 23.22 2.16
N VAL A 198 10.96 22.41 3.14
CA VAL A 198 10.05 21.92 4.20
C VAL A 198 9.48 23.08 5.01
N ASP A 199 10.31 24.07 5.36
CA ASP A 199 9.85 25.27 6.06
C ASP A 199 8.93 26.14 5.20
N ALA A 200 9.16 26.20 3.88
CA ALA A 200 8.27 26.88 2.95
C ALA A 200 6.89 26.20 2.88
N LEU A 201 6.84 24.86 2.84
CA LEU A 201 5.59 24.10 2.92
C LEU A 201 4.83 24.39 4.22
N ARG A 202 5.53 24.39 5.37
CA ARG A 202 4.96 24.75 6.68
C ARG A 202 4.33 26.14 6.65
N ARG A 203 5.06 27.16 6.18
CA ARG A 203 4.56 28.53 6.09
C ARG A 203 3.37 28.65 5.13
N ALA A 204 3.41 27.95 3.99
CA ALA A 204 2.31 27.95 3.03
C ALA A 204 1.01 27.37 3.62
N LEU A 205 1.10 26.26 4.37
CA LEU A 205 -0.06 25.70 5.08
C LEU A 205 -0.61 26.72 6.09
N VAL A 206 0.23 27.26 6.97
CA VAL A 206 -0.20 28.20 8.03
C VAL A 206 -0.84 29.45 7.42
N ALA A 207 -0.21 30.04 6.41
CA ALA A 207 -0.76 31.21 5.72
C ALA A 207 -2.07 30.90 4.99
N GLY A 208 -2.18 29.72 4.38
CA GLY A 208 -3.38 29.30 3.65
C GLY A 208 -4.56 29.00 4.59
N VAL A 209 -4.30 28.39 5.75
CA VAL A 209 -5.31 28.21 6.81
C VAL A 209 -5.80 29.57 7.30
N ALA A 210 -4.88 30.52 7.57
CA ALA A 210 -5.25 31.85 8.07
C ALA A 210 -6.03 32.70 7.04
N SER A 211 -5.76 32.53 5.75
CA SER A 211 -6.38 33.30 4.66
C SER A 211 -7.59 32.62 4.02
N GLY A 212 -7.89 31.36 4.37
CA GLY A 212 -8.94 30.56 3.73
C GLY A 212 -8.65 30.22 2.27
N SER A 213 -7.37 30.15 1.88
CA SER A 213 -6.97 29.89 0.49
C SER A 213 -7.07 28.39 0.13
N ASN A 214 -6.93 28.08 -1.16
CA ASN A 214 -6.87 26.69 -1.61
C ASN A 214 -5.59 26.01 -1.09
N LEU A 215 -5.78 25.01 -0.22
CA LEU A 215 -4.71 24.26 0.44
C LEU A 215 -4.32 22.95 -0.26
N CYS A 216 -4.94 22.60 -1.38
CA CYS A 216 -4.76 21.31 -2.06
C CYS A 216 -3.29 21.01 -2.39
N HIS A 217 -2.56 22.01 -2.87
CA HIS A 217 -1.14 21.87 -3.19
C HIS A 217 -0.27 21.69 -1.94
N SER A 218 -0.53 22.46 -0.88
CA SER A 218 0.20 22.33 0.39
C SER A 218 0.01 20.97 1.04
N ILE A 219 -1.23 20.46 1.05
CA ILE A 219 -1.53 19.12 1.57
C ILE A 219 -0.88 18.04 0.71
N GLY A 220 -0.95 18.14 -0.62
CA GLY A 220 -0.24 17.23 -1.51
C GLY A 220 1.28 17.22 -1.25
N GLY A 221 1.87 18.40 -1.02
CA GLY A 221 3.28 18.54 -0.65
C GLY A 221 3.63 17.90 0.70
N ILE A 222 2.74 18.00 1.69
CA ILE A 222 2.94 17.35 3.01
C ILE A 222 2.87 15.83 2.88
N LEU A 223 1.88 15.28 2.17
CA LEU A 223 1.76 13.85 1.92
C LEU A 223 2.98 13.30 1.16
N ALA A 224 3.51 14.06 0.19
CA ALA A 224 4.69 13.70 -0.58
C ALA A 224 6.04 13.96 0.14
N ALA A 225 6.04 14.68 1.27
CA ALA A 225 7.26 15.17 1.92
C ALA A 225 8.18 14.01 2.35
N ARG A 226 7.60 12.92 2.87
CA ARG A 226 8.36 11.73 3.25
C ARG A 226 9.13 11.14 2.06
N ALA A 227 8.44 10.88 0.96
CA ALA A 227 9.02 10.34 -0.26
C ALA A 227 10.08 11.27 -0.86
N THR A 228 9.87 12.59 -0.76
CA THR A 228 10.73 13.58 -1.40
C THR A 228 12.01 13.86 -0.60
N TYR A 229 11.89 13.93 0.73
CA TYR A 229 12.96 14.46 1.59
C TYR A 229 13.57 13.43 2.53
N ALA A 230 12.79 12.43 2.97
CA ALA A 230 13.17 11.54 4.07
C ALA A 230 12.93 10.05 3.76
N TRP A 231 13.05 9.66 2.49
CA TRP A 231 12.92 8.26 2.09
C TRP A 231 14.02 7.41 2.77
N PRO A 232 13.66 6.37 3.54
CA PRO A 232 14.63 5.46 4.13
C PRO A 232 15.54 4.81 3.09
N LEU A 233 16.82 4.75 3.40
CA LEU A 233 17.83 4.05 2.60
C LEU A 233 18.53 3.00 3.45
N MET A 234 18.78 1.84 2.86
CA MET A 234 19.56 0.76 3.47
C MET A 234 20.63 0.31 2.49
N GLN A 235 21.76 -0.16 3.02
CA GLN A 235 22.80 -0.88 2.29
C GLN A 235 22.86 -2.30 2.82
N ALA A 236 23.14 -3.28 1.96
CA ALA A 236 23.47 -4.63 2.36
C ALA A 236 24.82 -5.04 1.78
N ARG A 237 25.61 -5.78 2.56
CA ARG A 237 26.90 -6.32 2.12
C ARG A 237 27.20 -7.63 2.82
N LEU A 238 28.19 -8.34 2.31
CA LEU A 238 28.84 -9.41 3.06
C LEU A 238 29.94 -8.80 3.92
N GLY A 239 29.90 -9.08 5.21
CA GLY A 239 30.90 -8.66 6.19
C GLY A 239 32.29 -9.20 5.87
N PRO A 240 33.33 -8.69 6.54
CA PRO A 240 34.70 -9.16 6.36
C PRO A 240 34.81 -10.65 6.70
N LEU A 241 35.73 -11.36 6.03
CA LEU A 241 36.11 -12.70 6.44
C LEU A 241 36.78 -12.61 7.83
N PRO A 242 36.52 -13.55 8.76
CA PRO A 242 37.24 -13.65 10.03
C PRO A 242 38.73 -13.68 9.73
N SER A 243 39.51 -12.88 10.47
CA SER A 243 40.97 -12.90 10.31
C SER A 243 41.51 -14.27 10.69
N GLU A 244 42.35 -14.82 9.82
CA GLU A 244 43.13 -16.04 10.01
C GLU A 244 44.00 -15.94 11.27
N SER A 245 43.64 -16.65 12.33
CA SER A 245 44.55 -16.95 13.43
C SER A 245 44.62 -18.44 13.77
N ASP A 246 43.93 -19.29 13.01
CA ASP A 246 43.98 -20.74 13.16
C ASP A 246 44.41 -21.41 11.83
N PRO A 247 45.69 -21.82 11.69
CA PRO A 247 46.24 -22.40 10.47
C PRO A 247 45.67 -23.78 10.11
N CYS A 248 44.73 -24.32 10.90
CA CYS A 248 44.06 -25.60 10.64
C CYS A 248 42.62 -25.45 10.12
N VAL A 249 42.10 -24.23 9.95
CA VAL A 249 40.77 -24.02 9.37
C VAL A 249 40.92 -23.70 7.89
N ILE A 250 40.57 -24.66 7.03
CA ILE A 250 40.31 -24.36 5.61
C ILE A 250 39.16 -23.35 5.62
N ALA A 251 39.45 -22.09 5.28
CA ALA A 251 38.41 -21.10 5.07
C ALA A 251 37.48 -21.63 3.96
N ALA A 252 36.19 -21.76 4.26
CA ALA A 252 35.22 -21.70 3.20
C ALA A 252 35.39 -20.32 2.57
N ASP A 253 35.91 -20.29 1.35
CA ASP A 253 36.15 -19.10 0.55
C ASP A 253 34.85 -18.34 0.21
N ALA A 254 33.70 -18.88 0.63
CA ALA A 254 32.39 -18.29 0.50
C ALA A 254 32.16 -17.12 1.49
N ARG A 255 31.85 -15.94 0.95
CA ARG A 255 31.52 -14.74 1.74
C ARG A 255 30.13 -14.81 2.35
N TYR A 256 29.15 -15.35 1.61
CA TYR A 256 27.85 -15.74 2.15
C TYR A 256 27.95 -17.18 2.65
N ARG A 257 27.51 -17.40 3.90
CA ARG A 257 27.74 -18.67 4.60
C ARG A 257 26.49 -19.53 4.76
N GLY A 258 25.35 -19.08 4.25
CA GLY A 258 24.15 -19.89 4.23
C GLY A 258 24.29 -21.05 3.26
N CYS A 259 23.64 -22.17 3.58
CA CYS A 259 23.73 -23.40 2.79
C CYS A 259 22.86 -23.36 1.51
N GLU A 260 21.97 -22.38 1.39
CA GLU A 260 20.96 -22.30 0.34
C GLU A 260 20.79 -20.88 -0.21
N ASN A 261 20.22 -20.78 -1.41
CA ASN A 261 19.79 -19.51 -1.96
C ASN A 261 18.60 -19.00 -1.15
N GLN A 262 18.65 -17.74 -0.73
CA GLN A 262 17.62 -17.14 0.13
C GLN A 262 17.15 -15.79 -0.43
N LEU A 263 15.97 -15.35 -0.02
CA LEU A 263 15.43 -14.02 -0.31
C LEU A 263 15.16 -13.31 1.01
N TYR A 264 16.21 -12.76 1.60
CA TYR A 264 16.09 -12.06 2.86
C TYR A 264 15.20 -10.83 2.71
N ARG A 265 14.35 -10.58 3.70
CA ARG A 265 13.56 -9.37 3.86
C ARG A 265 13.93 -8.71 5.16
N VAL A 266 14.29 -7.43 5.10
CA VAL A 266 14.36 -6.56 6.28
C VAL A 266 13.13 -5.66 6.24
N GLU A 267 12.26 -5.73 7.24
CA GLU A 267 11.00 -4.99 7.33
C GLU A 267 10.99 -4.10 8.57
N ILE A 268 10.62 -2.83 8.37
CA ILE A 268 10.31 -1.92 9.47
C ILE A 268 9.03 -2.40 10.15
N HIS A 269 9.14 -2.71 11.43
CA HIS A 269 7.99 -3.11 12.23
C HIS A 269 7.33 -1.88 12.85
N GLN A 270 8.01 -1.18 13.75
CA GLN A 270 7.55 0.10 14.26
C GLN A 270 8.14 1.23 13.40
N GLY A 271 7.29 2.04 12.77
CA GLY A 271 7.71 3.26 12.07
C GLY A 271 8.10 4.39 13.02
N GLY A 272 8.76 5.42 12.48
CA GLY A 272 9.22 6.59 13.23
C GLY A 272 10.61 7.06 12.80
N LEU A 273 11.28 7.79 13.70
CA LEU A 273 12.71 8.12 13.58
C LEU A 273 13.56 7.02 14.22
N ALA A 274 14.80 6.87 13.75
CA ALA A 274 15.77 5.99 14.38
C ALA A 274 16.12 6.43 15.81
N GLY A 275 16.42 5.48 16.70
CA GLY A 275 17.02 5.75 18.01
C GLY A 275 16.21 6.58 19.01
N SER A 276 14.96 6.96 18.75
CA SER A 276 14.13 7.70 19.71
C SER A 276 13.61 6.78 20.82
N THR A 277 14.49 6.34 21.71
CA THR A 277 14.13 5.77 23.01
C THR A 277 14.40 6.82 24.08
N GLY A 278 13.39 7.62 24.43
CA GLY A 278 13.56 8.68 25.43
C GLY A 278 12.27 9.43 25.77
N ALA A 279 11.59 8.94 26.80
CA ALA A 279 10.69 9.53 27.82
C ALA A 279 10.05 10.94 27.72
N ALA A 280 10.25 11.76 26.70
CA ALA A 280 9.64 13.10 26.59
C ALA A 280 8.36 13.13 25.72
N SER A 281 8.10 12.09 24.92
CA SER A 281 6.91 12.00 24.04
C SER A 281 6.19 10.65 24.05
N GLY A 282 6.65 9.66 24.83
CA GLY A 282 6.04 8.32 24.84
C GLY A 282 6.18 7.52 23.54
N ALA A 283 6.88 8.03 22.52
CA ALA A 283 7.11 7.33 21.26
C ALA A 283 8.36 6.44 21.35
N SER A 284 8.20 5.15 21.06
CA SER A 284 9.31 4.22 20.82
C SER A 284 9.96 4.51 19.47
N GLY A 285 11.29 4.38 19.38
CA GLY A 285 12.02 4.54 18.13
C GLY A 285 11.65 3.49 17.10
N ALA A 286 12.00 3.76 15.85
CA ALA A 286 11.78 2.80 14.77
C ALA A 286 12.46 1.47 15.10
N SER A 287 11.83 0.37 14.72
CA SER A 287 12.36 -0.99 14.89
C SER A 287 12.15 -1.79 13.62
N PHE A 288 12.92 -2.85 13.45
CA PHE A 288 12.82 -3.74 12.31
C PHE A 288 12.86 -5.20 12.73
N LYS A 289 12.44 -6.06 11.80
CA LYS A 289 12.48 -7.52 11.88
C LYS A 289 12.97 -8.04 10.53
N PHE A 290 13.43 -9.28 10.49
CA PHE A 290 13.86 -9.86 9.22
C PHE A 290 13.40 -11.29 9.06
N SER A 291 13.34 -11.72 7.80
CA SER A 291 13.06 -13.11 7.44
C SER A 291 13.98 -13.58 6.33
N ARG A 292 14.41 -14.84 6.37
CA ARG A 292 15.21 -15.50 5.32
C ARG A 292 14.41 -15.74 4.04
N GLU A 293 13.12 -16.02 4.16
CA GLU A 293 12.21 -16.38 3.06
C GLU A 293 11.20 -15.26 2.71
N ASN A 294 11.59 -13.99 2.79
CA ASN A 294 10.73 -12.83 2.54
C ASN A 294 9.40 -12.85 3.34
N GLY A 295 9.44 -13.41 4.56
CA GLY A 295 8.28 -13.59 5.42
C GLY A 295 7.27 -14.59 4.89
N ALA A 296 7.61 -15.46 3.95
CA ALA A 296 6.67 -16.41 3.32
C ALA A 296 6.17 -17.51 4.25
N VAL A 297 6.87 -17.78 5.36
CA VAL A 297 6.51 -18.84 6.30
C VAL A 297 5.34 -18.39 7.18
N ILE A 298 4.15 -18.90 6.85
CA ILE A 298 2.87 -18.57 7.47
C ILE A 298 2.06 -19.82 7.82
N PHE A 299 1.27 -19.73 8.89
CA PHE A 299 0.41 -20.79 9.39
C PHE A 299 -1.01 -20.25 9.58
N SER A 300 -2.01 -20.93 9.02
CA SER A 300 -3.41 -20.51 9.18
C SER A 300 -3.84 -20.76 10.63
N VAL A 301 -4.31 -19.71 11.30
CA VAL A 301 -4.77 -19.78 12.67
C VAL A 301 -6.25 -20.14 12.68
N LEU A 302 -6.61 -21.21 13.38
CA LEU A 302 -7.99 -21.65 13.53
C LEU A 302 -8.63 -21.08 14.79
N GLN A 303 -7.85 -21.00 15.87
CA GLN A 303 -8.33 -20.53 17.17
C GLN A 303 -7.16 -20.04 18.02
N THR A 304 -7.42 -18.98 18.78
CA THR A 304 -6.53 -18.49 19.83
C THR A 304 -7.23 -18.42 21.18
N ALA A 305 -6.46 -18.64 22.25
CA ALA A 305 -6.89 -18.44 23.63
C ALA A 305 -5.73 -17.84 24.46
N THR A 306 -5.99 -16.70 25.10
CA THR A 306 -4.99 -15.98 25.91
C THR A 306 -5.23 -16.22 27.40
N THR A 307 -4.18 -16.58 28.12
CA THR A 307 -4.18 -16.77 29.57
C THR A 307 -3.15 -15.84 30.22
N SER A 308 -3.64 -14.80 30.90
CA SER A 308 -2.79 -13.93 31.72
C SER A 308 -2.17 -14.69 32.89
N GLN A 309 -0.92 -14.41 33.17
CA GLN A 309 -0.15 -15.00 34.26
C GLN A 309 -0.09 -14.02 35.45
N ALA A 310 0.15 -14.56 36.65
CA ALA A 310 0.21 -13.77 37.88
C ALA A 310 1.38 -12.75 37.88
N ASP A 311 2.42 -13.00 37.09
CA ASP A 311 3.58 -12.13 36.93
C ASP A 311 3.36 -11.01 35.90
N GLY A 312 2.16 -10.87 35.34
CA GLY A 312 1.82 -9.87 34.32
C GLY A 312 2.22 -10.24 32.89
N SER A 313 2.81 -11.43 32.67
CA SER A 313 2.99 -12.01 31.34
C SER A 313 1.70 -12.66 30.83
N ALA A 314 1.68 -13.12 29.58
CA ALA A 314 0.55 -13.91 29.05
C ALA A 314 1.05 -15.07 28.18
N LEU A 315 0.34 -16.20 28.26
CA LEU A 315 0.49 -17.31 27.34
C LEU A 315 -0.67 -17.29 26.33
N ILE A 316 -0.36 -17.51 25.07
CA ILE A 316 -1.32 -17.55 23.98
C ILE A 316 -1.26 -18.94 23.34
N ALA A 317 -2.32 -19.71 23.51
CA ALA A 317 -2.52 -20.99 22.85
C ALA A 317 -3.10 -20.74 21.44
N VAL A 318 -2.39 -21.19 20.41
CA VAL A 318 -2.75 -20.98 18.99
C VAL A 318 -2.90 -22.34 18.32
N THR A 319 -4.12 -22.68 17.92
CA THR A 319 -4.39 -23.86 17.10
C THR A 319 -4.24 -23.48 15.63
N VAL A 320 -3.41 -24.21 14.89
CA VAL A 320 -3.16 -23.96 13.46
C VAL A 320 -3.69 -25.08 12.59
N ALA A 321 -4.01 -24.76 11.33
CA ALA A 321 -4.49 -25.76 10.36
C ALA A 321 -3.41 -26.77 9.95
N SER A 322 -2.14 -26.36 9.98
CA SER A 322 -0.97 -27.19 9.68
C SER A 322 0.27 -26.54 10.31
N LEU A 323 1.23 -27.36 10.74
CA LEU A 323 2.53 -26.92 11.28
C LEU A 323 3.65 -26.85 10.22
N GLY A 324 3.28 -26.94 8.94
CA GLY A 324 4.25 -27.06 7.84
C GLY A 324 4.68 -28.52 7.60
N ARG A 325 5.36 -28.76 6.48
CA ARG A 325 5.73 -30.12 6.02
C ARG A 325 7.14 -30.55 6.42
N ASP A 326 8.02 -29.60 6.74
CA ASP A 326 9.43 -29.85 7.01
C ASP A 326 9.99 -28.90 8.08
N GLN A 327 11.21 -29.15 8.55
CA GLN A 327 11.86 -28.34 9.59
C GLN A 327 12.27 -26.94 9.12
N ARG A 328 12.41 -26.70 7.82
CA ARG A 328 12.87 -25.43 7.24
C ARG A 328 11.72 -24.43 7.16
N LEU A 329 10.58 -24.87 6.66
CA LEU A 329 9.33 -24.11 6.55
C LEU A 329 8.39 -24.35 7.73
N GLY A 330 8.84 -25.12 8.72
CA GLY A 330 8.12 -25.41 9.96
C GLY A 330 8.40 -24.39 11.06
N LEU A 331 7.84 -24.65 12.22
CA LEU A 331 8.02 -23.82 13.41
C LEU A 331 8.88 -24.55 14.44
N ALA A 332 9.75 -23.82 15.13
CA ALA A 332 10.56 -24.33 16.22
C ALA A 332 10.33 -23.53 17.51
N VAL A 333 10.66 -24.16 18.64
CA VAL A 333 10.71 -23.45 19.94
C VAL A 333 11.77 -22.36 19.87
N ASN A 334 11.46 -21.21 20.46
CA ASN A 334 12.19 -19.94 20.42
C ASN A 334 12.06 -19.10 19.14
N ASP A 335 11.35 -19.59 18.12
CA ASP A 335 11.02 -18.77 16.95
C ASP A 335 10.18 -17.57 17.37
N TRP A 336 10.38 -16.45 16.67
CA TRP A 336 9.54 -15.27 16.81
C TRP A 336 8.42 -15.32 15.78
N VAL A 337 7.20 -15.06 16.24
CA VAL A 337 6.02 -15.04 15.39
C VAL A 337 5.21 -13.78 15.57
N GLU A 338 4.57 -13.37 14.50
CA GLU A 338 3.61 -12.26 14.48
C GLU A 338 2.23 -12.84 14.19
N LEU A 339 1.26 -12.53 15.06
CA LEU A 339 -0.15 -12.85 14.84
C LEU A 339 -0.78 -11.70 14.07
N VAL A 340 -1.32 -11.99 12.90
CA VAL A 340 -1.92 -10.98 12.01
C VAL A 340 -3.24 -11.49 11.44
N ASP A 341 -4.16 -10.56 11.22
CA ASP A 341 -5.36 -10.76 10.44
C ASP A 341 -5.55 -9.57 9.47
N ASP A 342 -6.69 -9.52 8.79
CA ASP A 342 -7.00 -8.43 7.86
C ASP A 342 -7.00 -7.05 8.54
N ASP A 343 -7.53 -6.93 9.76
CA ASP A 343 -7.61 -5.65 10.46
C ASP A 343 -6.21 -5.18 10.87
N TYR A 344 -5.37 -6.09 11.35
CA TYR A 344 -3.97 -5.80 11.63
C TYR A 344 -3.22 -5.29 10.39
N THR A 345 -3.37 -6.00 9.27
CA THR A 345 -2.64 -5.73 8.03
C THR A 345 -3.11 -4.43 7.38
N LEU A 346 -4.43 -4.23 7.25
CA LEU A 346 -5.02 -3.03 6.65
C LEU A 346 -4.90 -1.80 7.55
N GLY A 347 -4.83 -1.99 8.86
CA GLY A 347 -4.54 -0.96 9.85
C GLY A 347 -3.07 -0.53 9.88
N GLN A 348 -2.17 -1.26 9.20
CA GLN A 348 -0.72 -1.06 9.28
C GLN A 348 -0.22 -1.10 10.73
N LEU A 349 -0.76 -2.03 11.53
CA LEU A 349 -0.42 -2.15 12.94
C LEU A 349 0.98 -2.75 13.13
N ALA A 350 1.60 -2.41 14.27
CA ALA A 350 2.87 -2.93 14.73
C ALA A 350 2.71 -3.46 16.16
N GLY A 351 2.01 -4.59 16.27
CA GLY A 351 1.84 -5.30 17.54
C GLY A 351 3.06 -6.17 17.86
N PRO A 352 3.31 -6.47 19.15
CA PRO A 352 4.48 -7.25 19.56
C PRO A 352 4.56 -8.60 18.86
N LEU A 353 5.80 -9.00 18.55
CA LEU A 353 6.09 -10.38 18.19
C LEU A 353 6.14 -11.22 19.46
N LEU A 354 5.68 -12.46 19.33
CA LEU A 354 5.58 -13.43 20.42
C LEU A 354 6.57 -14.55 20.19
N GLN A 355 7.13 -15.08 21.27
CA GLN A 355 8.09 -16.19 21.17
C GLN A 355 7.38 -17.53 21.34
N VAL A 356 7.70 -18.50 20.49
CA VAL A 356 7.21 -19.87 20.60
C VAL A 356 7.87 -20.55 21.80
N THR A 357 7.07 -21.08 22.71
CA THR A 357 7.55 -21.77 23.94
C THR A 357 7.30 -23.27 23.91
N ALA A 358 6.24 -23.72 23.24
CA ALA A 358 5.94 -25.14 23.07
C ALA A 358 5.18 -25.39 21.76
N ILE A 359 5.38 -26.58 21.19
CA ILE A 359 4.66 -27.06 20.00
C ILE A 359 4.17 -28.48 20.30
N ASP A 360 2.85 -28.65 20.27
CA ASP A 360 2.17 -29.94 20.33
C ASP A 360 1.79 -30.34 18.89
N ILE A 361 2.63 -31.19 18.30
CA ILE A 361 2.51 -31.60 16.90
C ILE A 361 1.21 -32.39 16.65
N PRO A 362 0.85 -33.41 17.46
CA PRO A 362 -0.40 -34.16 17.27
C PRO A 362 -1.67 -33.31 17.22
N HIS A 363 -1.72 -32.24 18.00
CA HIS A 363 -2.91 -31.38 18.09
C HIS A 363 -2.82 -30.09 17.26
N GLY A 364 -1.70 -29.83 16.58
CA GLY A 364 -1.50 -28.58 15.84
C GLY A 364 -1.55 -27.35 16.76
N LEU A 365 -1.10 -27.50 18.01
CA LEU A 365 -1.21 -26.46 19.04
C LEU A 365 0.17 -25.85 19.31
N VAL A 366 0.25 -24.53 19.20
CA VAL A 366 1.47 -23.74 19.47
C VAL A 366 1.21 -22.86 20.68
N THR A 367 2.13 -22.86 21.64
CA THR A 367 2.07 -21.97 22.81
C THR A 367 3.05 -20.83 22.63
N LEU A 368 2.55 -19.61 22.67
CA LEU A 368 3.33 -18.38 22.54
C LEU A 368 3.40 -17.65 23.87
N ALA A 369 4.50 -16.94 24.13
CA ALA A 369 4.66 -16.09 25.29
C ALA A 369 4.70 -14.61 24.91
N ALA A 370 3.85 -13.82 25.58
CA ALA A 370 3.96 -12.37 25.67
C ALA A 370 4.66 -12.01 26.99
N ARG A 371 5.71 -11.19 26.92
CA ARG A 371 6.47 -10.75 28.10
C ARG A 371 5.61 -9.89 29.03
N ASN A 372 6.01 -9.78 30.31
CA ASN A 372 5.36 -8.88 31.26
C ASN A 372 5.28 -7.45 30.69
N GLY A 373 4.10 -6.85 30.74
CA GLY A 373 3.85 -5.47 30.29
C GLY A 373 3.68 -5.34 28.77
N VAL A 374 3.73 -6.45 28.03
CA VAL A 374 3.52 -6.48 26.57
C VAL A 374 2.12 -6.99 26.28
N ALA A 375 1.28 -6.14 25.70
CA ALA A 375 -0.07 -6.51 25.29
C ALA A 375 -0.03 -7.13 23.89
N ALA A 376 -0.25 -8.45 23.81
CA ALA A 376 -0.36 -9.15 22.54
C ALA A 376 -1.53 -8.62 21.70
N TYR A 377 -1.37 -8.61 20.37
CA TYR A 377 -2.48 -8.29 19.48
C TYR A 377 -3.60 -9.34 19.63
N ALA A 378 -4.82 -8.86 19.84
CA ALA A 378 -6.00 -9.70 19.95
C ALA A 378 -6.51 -10.07 18.55
N ILE A 379 -5.88 -11.09 17.97
CA ILE A 379 -6.24 -11.62 16.65
C ILE A 379 -7.69 -12.18 16.64
N SER A 380 -8.39 -11.98 15.54
CA SER A 380 -9.72 -12.52 15.34
C SER A 380 -9.73 -14.05 15.22
N ASN A 381 -10.69 -14.73 15.85
CA ASN A 381 -10.98 -16.16 15.60
C ASN A 381 -11.95 -16.36 14.41
N SER A 382 -12.33 -15.29 13.71
CA SER A 382 -13.21 -15.35 12.56
C SER A 382 -12.41 -15.73 11.30
N PRO A 383 -12.75 -16.82 10.59
CA PRO A 383 -12.04 -17.19 9.36
C PRO A 383 -12.19 -16.14 8.25
N GLN A 384 -13.23 -15.30 8.30
CA GLN A 384 -13.45 -14.19 7.37
C GLN A 384 -12.44 -13.04 7.53
N LYS A 385 -11.67 -13.02 8.61
CA LYS A 385 -10.57 -12.07 8.84
C LYS A 385 -9.20 -12.65 8.47
N HIS A 386 -9.18 -13.90 7.98
CA HIS A 386 -7.98 -14.61 7.55
C HIS A 386 -6.83 -14.59 8.57
N PRO A 387 -7.09 -14.97 9.84
CA PRO A 387 -6.07 -14.97 10.87
C PRO A 387 -4.93 -15.93 10.53
N LEU A 388 -3.70 -15.45 10.66
CA LEU A 388 -2.49 -16.22 10.41
C LEU A 388 -1.37 -15.85 11.37
N MET A 389 -0.45 -16.79 11.54
CA MET A 389 0.78 -16.63 12.30
C MET A 389 1.95 -16.63 11.33
N ARG A 390 2.82 -15.62 11.39
CA ARG A 390 3.97 -15.47 10.48
C ARG A 390 5.28 -15.56 11.25
N ARG A 391 6.21 -16.38 10.77
CA ARG A 391 7.54 -16.56 11.38
C ARG A 391 8.50 -15.44 10.96
N TRP A 392 9.36 -15.03 11.89
CA TRP A 392 10.46 -14.08 11.70
C TRP A 392 11.75 -14.63 12.33
N ASP A 393 12.91 -14.21 11.81
CA ASP A 393 14.19 -14.90 12.02
C ASP A 393 15.16 -14.17 12.97
N GLN A 394 14.82 -12.98 13.47
CA GLN A 394 15.68 -12.24 14.41
C GLN A 394 15.87 -12.98 15.73
N ASN A 395 17.12 -13.05 16.20
CA ASN A 395 17.46 -13.78 17.44
C ASN A 395 18.48 -13.05 18.34
N LYS A 396 18.92 -11.86 17.94
CA LYS A 396 19.91 -11.04 18.64
C LYS A 396 19.42 -9.61 18.74
N GLU A 397 19.82 -8.93 19.83
CA GLU A 397 19.51 -7.51 20.05
C GLU A 397 18.00 -7.20 19.96
N VAL A 398 17.19 -8.17 20.38
CA VAL A 398 15.73 -8.10 20.34
C VAL A 398 15.20 -7.38 21.58
N ASP A 399 14.38 -6.37 21.37
CA ASP A 399 13.73 -5.57 22.41
C ASP A 399 12.58 -6.30 23.11
N ALA A 400 11.83 -5.59 23.94
CA ALA A 400 10.67 -6.15 24.65
C ALA A 400 9.51 -6.53 23.72
N GLN A 401 9.41 -5.92 22.53
CA GLN A 401 8.36 -6.15 21.53
C GLN A 401 8.74 -7.27 20.53
N GLY A 402 9.88 -7.92 20.73
CA GLY A 402 10.32 -8.98 19.82
C GLY A 402 10.96 -8.48 18.53
N CYS A 403 11.37 -7.20 18.46
CA CYS A 403 11.99 -6.58 17.28
C CYS A 403 13.39 -6.05 17.56
N VAL A 404 14.13 -5.69 16.51
CA VAL A 404 15.46 -5.08 16.63
C VAL A 404 15.32 -3.55 16.58
N PRO A 405 15.79 -2.79 17.58
CA PRO A 405 15.81 -1.33 17.53
C PRO A 405 16.63 -0.81 16.34
N LEU A 406 16.09 0.14 15.59
CA LEU A 406 16.76 0.69 14.42
C LEU A 406 17.76 1.78 14.81
N THR A 407 19.02 1.56 14.41
CA THR A 407 20.10 2.55 14.52
C THR A 407 20.65 2.88 13.14
N GLU A 408 20.81 4.16 12.84
CA GLU A 408 21.40 4.65 11.59
C GLU A 408 22.93 4.70 11.66
N GLY A 409 23.58 4.55 10.51
CA GLY A 409 25.04 4.68 10.36
C GLY A 409 25.86 3.51 10.89
N THR A 410 25.26 2.59 11.64
CA THR A 410 25.95 1.43 12.24
C THR A 410 25.55 0.16 11.50
N PRO A 411 26.51 -0.69 11.05
CA PRO A 411 26.21 -2.00 10.52
C PRO A 411 25.58 -2.91 11.57
N PHE A 412 24.51 -3.59 11.20
CA PHE A 412 23.88 -4.67 11.97
C PHE A 412 24.16 -6.01 11.28
N ASP A 413 24.71 -6.97 12.03
CA ASP A 413 24.92 -8.35 11.57
C ASP A 413 23.60 -9.11 11.64
N LEU A 414 22.99 -9.41 10.48
CA LEU A 414 21.80 -10.27 10.42
C LEU A 414 22.22 -11.70 10.78
N GLU A 415 22.92 -12.36 9.87
CA GLU A 415 23.46 -13.71 9.97
C GLU A 415 24.18 -14.10 8.67
N ASP A 416 24.85 -15.26 8.63
CA ASP A 416 25.49 -15.82 7.43
C ASP A 416 26.47 -14.87 6.70
N GLY A 417 27.03 -13.93 7.46
CA GLY A 417 27.91 -12.88 6.96
C GLY A 417 27.17 -11.68 6.34
N ILE A 418 25.84 -11.65 6.30
CA ILE A 418 25.05 -10.53 5.79
C ILE A 418 25.00 -9.42 6.85
N GLN A 419 25.44 -8.24 6.44
CA GLN A 419 25.33 -7.00 7.21
C GLN A 419 24.42 -6.01 6.51
N VAL A 420 23.64 -5.27 7.29
CA VAL A 420 22.84 -4.14 6.80
C VAL A 420 23.18 -2.85 7.52
N THR A 421 23.14 -1.73 6.81
CA THR A 421 23.36 -0.40 7.39
C THR A 421 22.26 0.53 6.91
N PHE A 422 21.54 1.16 7.85
CA PHE A 422 20.56 2.21 7.54
C PHE A 422 21.27 3.55 7.39
N SER A 423 20.96 4.29 6.32
CA SER A 423 21.56 5.62 6.09
C SER A 423 20.92 6.67 7.00
N ALA A 424 21.69 7.70 7.36
CA ALA A 424 21.22 8.76 8.24
C ALA A 424 20.05 9.57 7.64
N GLY A 425 19.06 9.86 8.47
CA GLY A 425 17.94 10.74 8.16
C GLY A 425 16.83 10.09 7.35
N GLY A 426 16.44 8.85 7.68
CA GLY A 426 15.20 8.25 7.19
C GLY A 426 14.01 8.56 8.12
N VAL A 427 12.82 8.74 7.56
CA VAL A 427 11.56 8.59 8.31
C VAL A 427 10.96 7.25 7.90
N TYR A 428 10.99 6.28 8.82
CA TYR A 428 10.57 4.91 8.57
C TYR A 428 9.07 4.76 8.75
N ALA A 429 8.41 4.02 7.86
CA ALA A 429 7.00 3.65 7.98
C ALA A 429 6.87 2.15 8.23
N THR A 430 5.90 1.75 9.05
CA THR A 430 5.57 0.34 9.27
C THR A 430 5.34 -0.35 7.93
N GLY A 431 5.98 -1.50 7.73
CA GLY A 431 5.87 -2.27 6.49
C GLY A 431 6.84 -1.87 5.38
N ASP A 432 7.59 -0.76 5.49
CA ASP A 432 8.74 -0.49 4.62
C ASP A 432 9.70 -1.68 4.65
N TYR A 433 10.25 -2.04 3.49
CA TYR A 433 11.15 -3.19 3.45
C TYR A 433 12.20 -3.15 2.35
N TRP A 434 13.23 -3.95 2.53
CA TRP A 434 14.25 -4.25 1.53
C TRP A 434 14.31 -5.75 1.30
N LEU A 435 14.66 -6.14 0.08
CA LEU A 435 14.92 -7.53 -0.28
C LEU A 435 16.40 -7.70 -0.60
N ILE A 436 17.01 -8.76 -0.05
CA ILE A 436 18.42 -9.08 -0.24
C ILE A 436 18.48 -10.53 -0.76
N PRO A 437 18.51 -10.73 -2.09
CA PRO A 437 18.70 -12.07 -2.63
C PRO A 437 20.13 -12.54 -2.37
N ALA A 438 20.28 -13.60 -1.58
CA ALA A 438 21.57 -14.23 -1.27
C ALA A 438 21.73 -15.51 -2.09
N ARG A 439 22.94 -15.74 -2.61
CA ARG A 439 23.26 -16.87 -3.50
C ARG A 439 24.51 -17.61 -3.03
N VAL A 440 24.45 -18.93 -3.02
CA VAL A 440 25.59 -19.79 -2.62
C VAL A 440 26.64 -19.87 -3.72
N ALA A 441 26.20 -19.81 -4.98
CA ALA A 441 27.08 -19.94 -6.15
C ALA A 441 28.19 -18.86 -6.17
N GLY A 442 29.38 -19.24 -6.68
CA GLY A 442 30.50 -18.32 -6.92
C GLY A 442 31.09 -17.72 -5.64
N ASN A 443 31.37 -18.55 -4.64
CA ASN A 443 31.91 -18.15 -3.34
C ASN A 443 30.97 -17.24 -2.53
N GLY A 444 29.66 -17.45 -2.65
CA GLY A 444 28.67 -16.71 -1.87
C GLY A 444 28.56 -15.23 -2.25
N SER A 445 27.40 -14.81 -2.77
CA SER A 445 27.17 -13.44 -3.21
C SER A 445 25.81 -12.91 -2.80
N LEU A 446 25.70 -11.57 -2.76
CA LEU A 446 24.42 -10.88 -2.67
C LEU A 446 24.13 -10.24 -4.03
N ASP A 447 22.90 -10.42 -4.53
CA ASP A 447 22.38 -9.62 -5.65
C ASP A 447 21.96 -8.24 -5.11
N TRP A 448 22.96 -7.47 -4.72
CA TRP A 448 22.81 -6.11 -4.21
C TRP A 448 23.60 -5.15 -5.11
N PRO A 449 23.02 -4.02 -5.55
CA PRO A 449 23.72 -3.05 -6.38
C PRO A 449 24.98 -2.53 -5.70
N GLN A 450 26.08 -2.49 -6.45
CA GLN A 450 27.37 -2.00 -5.96
C GLN A 450 27.94 -0.98 -6.94
N SER A 451 28.63 0.02 -6.41
CA SER A 451 29.40 1.01 -7.19
C SER A 451 30.82 1.04 -6.65
N SER A 452 31.80 0.73 -7.51
CA SER A 452 33.23 0.70 -7.13
C SER A 452 33.52 -0.17 -5.89
N GLY A 453 32.83 -1.31 -5.78
CA GLY A 453 32.97 -2.25 -4.66
C GLY A 453 32.26 -1.83 -3.36
N GLN A 454 31.59 -0.68 -3.33
CA GLN A 454 30.77 -0.25 -2.20
C GLN A 454 29.29 -0.57 -2.44
N PRO A 455 28.56 -1.07 -1.43
CA PRO A 455 27.14 -1.35 -1.56
C PRO A 455 26.36 -0.05 -1.78
N GLY A 456 25.49 -0.03 -2.80
CA GLY A 456 24.59 1.08 -3.05
C GLY A 456 23.54 1.20 -1.95
N ALA A 457 23.17 2.44 -1.60
CA ALA A 457 22.06 2.70 -0.69
C ALA A 457 20.74 2.67 -1.47
N LEU A 458 19.88 1.70 -1.16
CA LEU A 458 18.61 1.51 -1.85
C LEU A 458 17.44 2.03 -1.02
N ARG A 459 16.46 2.59 -1.72
CA ARG A 459 15.16 3.00 -1.15
C ARG A 459 14.37 1.79 -0.66
N SER A 460 13.62 1.99 0.43
CA SER A 460 12.62 1.00 0.85
C SER A 460 11.58 0.76 -0.24
N ARG A 461 11.09 -0.48 -0.30
CA ARG A 461 9.90 -0.89 -1.05
C ARG A 461 8.68 -0.86 -0.14
N GLY A 462 7.49 -0.96 -0.74
CA GLY A 462 6.22 -0.95 0.00
C GLY A 462 5.69 0.43 0.32
N MET A 463 6.20 1.48 -0.34
CA MET A 463 5.63 2.82 -0.21
C MET A 463 4.24 2.90 -0.81
N HIS A 464 3.40 3.67 -0.13
CA HIS A 464 2.06 3.99 -0.55
C HIS A 464 2.04 5.23 -1.45
N HIS A 465 0.96 5.37 -2.21
CA HIS A 465 0.67 6.46 -3.12
C HIS A 465 -0.47 7.30 -2.55
N TYR A 466 -0.35 8.62 -2.66
CA TYR A 466 -1.25 9.54 -1.97
C TYR A 466 -1.92 10.53 -2.92
N ALA A 467 -3.20 10.81 -2.67
CA ALA A 467 -3.92 11.90 -3.35
C ALA A 467 -4.77 12.70 -2.36
N THR A 468 -4.66 14.03 -2.41
CA THR A 468 -5.58 14.90 -1.66
C THR A 468 -6.96 14.86 -2.30
N LEU A 469 -7.99 14.42 -1.57
CA LEU A 469 -9.36 14.39 -2.05
C LEU A 469 -10.05 15.74 -1.90
N GLY A 470 -9.88 16.37 -0.75
CA GLY A 470 -10.50 17.65 -0.46
C GLY A 470 -10.25 18.11 0.96
N ILE A 471 -10.64 19.35 1.23
CA ILE A 471 -10.26 20.07 2.45
C ILE A 471 -11.50 20.72 3.06
N SER A 472 -11.59 20.63 4.38
CA SER A 472 -12.59 21.30 5.21
C SER A 472 -11.89 22.18 6.24
N GLN A 473 -12.24 23.48 6.27
CA GLN A 473 -11.70 24.44 7.24
C GLN A 473 -12.71 24.78 8.36
N GLY A 474 -13.84 24.06 8.44
CA GLY A 474 -14.89 24.28 9.43
C GLY A 474 -16.22 23.58 9.07
N ALA A 475 -17.14 23.54 10.03
CA ALA A 475 -18.37 22.74 9.95
C ALA A 475 -19.27 23.16 8.77
N GLY A 476 -19.25 22.38 7.69
CA GLY A 476 -20.20 22.44 6.57
C GLY A 476 -19.60 22.74 5.20
N THR A 477 -18.30 23.05 5.09
CA THR A 477 -17.64 23.27 3.79
C THR A 477 -16.63 22.15 3.50
N TYR A 478 -16.69 21.62 2.27
CA TYR A 478 -15.72 20.66 1.76
C TYR A 478 -15.36 21.07 0.33
N ALA A 479 -14.12 21.50 0.15
CA ALA A 479 -13.58 21.91 -1.14
C ALA A 479 -12.78 20.75 -1.74
N GLU A 480 -13.25 20.24 -2.88
CA GLU A 480 -12.59 19.16 -3.59
C GLU A 480 -11.25 19.61 -4.21
N CYS A 481 -10.25 18.74 -4.11
CA CYS A 481 -8.90 18.95 -4.66
C CYS A 481 -8.65 18.18 -5.95
N CYS A 482 -9.48 17.18 -6.27
CA CYS A 482 -9.25 16.28 -7.38
C CYS A 482 -9.67 16.87 -8.72
N CYS A 483 -8.87 16.61 -9.75
CA CYS A 483 -9.31 16.77 -11.13
C CYS A 483 -10.33 15.65 -11.46
N ARG A 484 -11.46 16.03 -12.06
CA ARG A 484 -12.44 15.08 -12.59
C ARG A 484 -12.34 15.04 -14.11
N PHE A 485 -12.14 13.84 -14.65
CA PHE A 485 -12.04 13.61 -16.08
C PHE A 485 -13.28 12.83 -16.54
N ASP A 486 -14.13 13.49 -17.32
CA ASP A 486 -15.21 12.82 -18.03
C ASP A 486 -14.64 12.06 -19.24
N SER A 487 -15.36 11.04 -19.72
CA SER A 487 -14.95 10.35 -20.95
C SER A 487 -14.80 11.34 -22.11
N LEU A 488 -13.87 11.09 -23.04
CA LEU A 488 -13.71 11.92 -24.24
C LEU A 488 -15.03 12.08 -25.01
N CYS A 489 -15.84 11.02 -25.08
CA CYS A 489 -17.18 11.09 -25.67
C CYS A 489 -18.08 12.10 -24.96
N ALA A 490 -18.12 12.10 -23.62
CA ALA A 490 -18.89 13.05 -22.84
C ALA A 490 -18.38 14.50 -23.02
N LEU A 491 -17.06 14.69 -23.10
CA LEU A 491 -16.45 16.00 -23.37
C LEU A 491 -16.84 16.51 -24.78
N LEU A 492 -16.78 15.65 -25.80
CA LEU A 492 -17.18 15.97 -27.18
C LEU A 492 -18.69 16.23 -27.30
N GLN A 493 -19.51 15.49 -26.57
CA GLN A 493 -20.97 15.73 -26.52
C GLN A 493 -21.30 17.05 -25.82
N ARG A 494 -20.58 17.41 -24.76
CA ARG A 494 -20.77 18.72 -24.11
C ARG A 494 -20.31 19.87 -25.00
N SER A 495 -19.22 19.72 -25.73
CA SER A 495 -18.76 20.78 -26.65
C SER A 495 -19.75 20.99 -27.79
N THR A 496 -20.26 19.91 -28.39
CA THR A 496 -21.31 19.97 -29.43
C THR A 496 -22.62 20.56 -28.89
N ASN A 497 -23.05 20.17 -27.68
CA ASN A 497 -24.23 20.77 -27.06
C ASN A 497 -24.05 22.24 -26.68
N ARG A 498 -22.85 22.67 -26.26
CA ARG A 498 -22.53 24.10 -26.04
C ARG A 498 -22.57 24.90 -27.34
N LEU A 499 -22.09 24.32 -28.44
CA LEU A 499 -22.17 24.94 -29.77
C LEU A 499 -23.64 25.07 -30.22
N ALA A 500 -24.44 24.02 -30.06
CA ALA A 500 -25.86 24.03 -30.37
C ALA A 500 -26.67 25.04 -29.52
N SER A 501 -26.30 25.23 -28.24
CA SER A 501 -26.95 26.24 -27.38
C SER A 501 -26.57 27.69 -27.74
N ASN A 502 -25.41 27.91 -28.38
CA ASN A 502 -24.96 29.24 -28.80
C ASN A 502 -25.49 29.64 -30.19
N GLU A 503 -25.89 28.68 -31.04
CA GLU A 503 -26.56 28.97 -32.33
C GLU A 503 -28.07 29.23 -32.20
N ALA A 504 -28.67 28.97 -31.04
CA ALA A 504 -30.08 29.22 -30.76
C ALA A 504 -30.36 30.66 -30.26
N ALA A 505 -29.85 31.68 -30.97
CA ALA A 505 -30.41 33.03 -30.87
C ALA A 505 -31.59 33.14 -31.86
N PRO A 506 -32.74 33.72 -31.48
CA PRO A 506 -33.93 33.69 -32.32
C PRO A 506 -33.70 34.57 -33.56
N LEU A 507 -33.78 33.98 -34.74
CA LEU A 507 -33.99 34.72 -35.99
C LEU A 507 -35.31 35.49 -35.86
N ALA A 508 -35.19 36.82 -35.74
CA ALA A 508 -36.31 37.74 -35.82
C ALA A 508 -37.09 37.50 -37.12
N SER A 509 -38.40 37.25 -37.01
CA SER A 509 -39.29 37.22 -38.17
C SER A 509 -39.34 38.60 -38.82
N PRO A 510 -39.26 38.70 -40.17
CA PRO A 510 -39.46 39.97 -40.85
C PRO A 510 -40.94 40.35 -40.79
N ALA A 511 -41.18 41.64 -40.54
CA ALA A 511 -42.50 42.25 -40.55
C ALA A 511 -43.16 42.10 -41.93
N ALA A 512 -44.39 41.56 -41.95
CA ALA A 512 -45.23 41.55 -43.15
C ALA A 512 -46.00 42.88 -43.23
N GLY A 513 -45.65 43.69 -44.23
CA GLY A 513 -46.40 44.86 -44.68
C GLY A 513 -47.68 44.47 -45.43
N ALA A 514 -48.65 45.38 -45.38
CA ALA A 514 -50.06 45.23 -45.73
C ALA A 514 -50.37 44.96 -47.22
N ALA A 515 -51.48 44.22 -47.46
CA ALA A 515 -52.38 44.46 -48.61
C ALA A 515 -53.79 43.85 -48.42
N VAL A 516 -54.78 44.75 -48.32
CA VAL A 516 -56.10 44.83 -49.00
C VAL A 516 -57.12 43.67 -48.95
N ALA A 517 -58.36 44.08 -48.66
CA ALA A 517 -59.60 43.32 -48.53
C ALA A 517 -60.14 42.65 -49.81
N GLY A 518 -60.82 41.50 -49.63
CA GLY A 518 -61.67 40.84 -50.61
C GLY A 518 -62.49 39.69 -49.98
N THR A 519 -63.77 39.66 -50.29
CA THR A 519 -64.94 39.01 -49.62
C THR A 519 -65.04 37.46 -49.73
N PRO A 520 -65.98 36.81 -48.99
CA PRO A 520 -65.92 35.38 -48.63
C PRO A 520 -66.76 34.45 -49.53
N THR A 521 -66.41 33.16 -49.62
CA THR A 521 -67.37 32.10 -50.03
C THR A 521 -67.05 30.69 -49.49
N LYS A 522 -68.02 30.19 -48.70
CA LYS A 522 -68.62 28.84 -48.62
C LYS A 522 -67.77 27.54 -48.56
N ALA A 523 -67.84 26.93 -47.38
CA ALA A 523 -68.15 25.53 -47.03
C ALA A 523 -68.09 24.41 -48.09
N ARG A 524 -67.41 23.30 -47.77
CA ARG A 524 -67.96 21.94 -47.88
C ARG A 524 -67.21 20.91 -47.02
N ALA A 525 -67.92 19.81 -46.76
CA ALA A 525 -67.82 18.88 -45.65
C ALA A 525 -66.94 17.63 -45.88
N LYS A 526 -66.59 17.01 -44.73
CA LYS A 526 -66.48 15.55 -44.42
C LYS A 526 -65.65 14.64 -45.34
N ALA A 527 -64.71 13.90 -44.75
CA ALA A 527 -64.87 12.45 -44.57
C ALA A 527 -63.80 11.86 -43.63
N SER A 528 -64.28 11.06 -42.69
CA SER A 528 -63.59 10.20 -41.74
C SER A 528 -63.27 8.82 -42.34
N ALA A 529 -62.14 8.21 -41.98
CA ALA A 529 -62.00 6.75 -41.97
C ALA A 529 -61.00 6.29 -40.90
N LYS A 530 -61.53 5.49 -39.98
CA LYS A 530 -60.87 4.75 -38.89
C LYS A 530 -60.69 3.32 -39.39
N VAL A 531 -59.52 2.69 -39.23
CA VAL A 531 -59.44 1.21 -39.23
C VAL A 531 -58.57 0.73 -38.07
N LYS A 532 -59.11 -0.29 -37.40
CA LYS A 532 -58.72 -0.93 -36.15
C LYS A 532 -57.65 -2.00 -36.32
N ALA A 533 -57.00 -2.28 -35.19
CA ALA A 533 -56.16 -3.41 -34.83
C ALA A 533 -56.73 -4.80 -35.16
N THR A 534 -55.83 -5.79 -35.25
CA THR A 534 -56.09 -7.16 -34.77
C THR A 534 -54.81 -7.80 -34.23
N ALA A 535 -54.98 -8.53 -33.12
CA ALA A 535 -54.00 -9.34 -32.40
C ALA A 535 -54.26 -10.84 -32.65
N LYS A 536 -53.25 -11.69 -32.38
CA LYS A 536 -53.26 -13.11 -31.92
C LYS A 536 -51.80 -13.62 -31.99
N ALA A 537 -51.09 -14.10 -30.96
CA ALA A 537 -51.30 -15.01 -29.83
C ALA A 537 -51.02 -16.51 -30.13
N LYS A 538 -50.20 -17.11 -29.24
CA LYS A 538 -50.03 -18.55 -28.84
C LYS A 538 -49.03 -19.42 -29.65
N VAL A 539 -48.26 -20.41 -29.13
CA VAL A 539 -48.04 -21.06 -27.80
C VAL A 539 -46.92 -22.14 -27.91
N ASN A 540 -46.21 -22.41 -26.79
CA ASN A 540 -45.46 -23.62 -26.32
C ASN A 540 -44.44 -24.41 -27.19
N ALA A 541 -43.28 -24.77 -26.58
CA ALA A 541 -43.05 -26.07 -25.91
C ALA A 541 -41.60 -26.20 -25.36
N LYS A 542 -41.43 -27.09 -24.37
CA LYS A 542 -40.28 -27.26 -23.44
C LYS A 542 -39.42 -28.50 -23.84
N PRO A 543 -38.47 -29.02 -23.00
CA PRO A 543 -37.06 -29.26 -23.34
C PRO A 543 -36.68 -30.74 -23.57
N ASN A 544 -35.42 -31.06 -23.89
CA ASN A 544 -34.91 -32.43 -23.72
C ASN A 544 -33.43 -32.52 -23.31
N ARG A 545 -33.18 -33.43 -22.36
CA ARG A 545 -31.88 -33.94 -21.87
C ARG A 545 -31.22 -34.88 -22.89
N LYS A 546 -29.88 -35.01 -22.86
CA LYS A 546 -29.21 -36.32 -22.77
C LYS A 546 -27.70 -36.22 -22.45
N LYS A 547 -27.27 -37.15 -21.58
CA LYS A 547 -25.89 -37.53 -21.22
C LYS A 547 -25.27 -38.44 -22.29
N GLY A 548 -23.94 -38.50 -22.32
CA GLY A 548 -23.19 -39.77 -22.38
C GLY A 548 -22.43 -40.06 -23.68
N GLY A 549 -21.11 -40.11 -23.57
CA GLY A 549 -20.12 -40.54 -24.56
C GLY A 549 -18.73 -40.30 -23.99
#